data_AF-A0A2E6JHX4-F1
#
_entry.id   AF-A0A2E6JHX4-F1
#
_cell.length_a   1.000
_cell.length_b   1.000
_cell.length_c   1.000
_cell.angle_alpha   90.00
_cell.angle_beta   90.00
_cell.angle_gamma   90.00
#
_symmetry.space_group_name_H-M   'P 1'
#
loop_
_entity.id
_entity.type
_entity.pdbx_description
1 polymer ?
#
loop_
_entity_poly.entity_id
_entity_poly.type
_entity_poly.pdbx_seq_one_letter_code
_entity_poly.pdbx_strand_id
1 'polypeptide(L)'
;MNKRFEHIQLLERSLINDTRGVSKGEIELLSKVIAVLQFISNSEYQQLYDSFKDTDNQSFMVELTEFLINDKRWSKITSKRQEEYEELKKIYSQKENREFKIAEYIHLLESAKIKQN
;
A
#
# COMPACT_ATOMS: atom_id res chain seq x y z
N MET A 1 10.84 -4.76 -11.67
CA MET A 1 10.88 -4.58 -10.20
C MET A 1 9.58 -3.89 -9.81
N ASN A 2 8.95 -4.28 -8.69
CA ASN A 2 7.61 -3.79 -8.35
C ASN A 2 7.72 -2.36 -7.78
N LYS A 3 7.45 -1.33 -8.60
CA LYS A 3 7.58 0.09 -8.22
C LYS A 3 6.83 0.45 -6.93
N ARG A 4 5.69 -0.20 -6.67
CA ARG A 4 4.94 -0.07 -5.41
C ARG A 4 5.79 -0.48 -4.20
N PHE A 5 6.55 -1.56 -4.33
CA PHE A 5 7.43 -2.04 -3.26
C PHE A 5 8.63 -1.12 -3.06
N GLU A 6 9.21 -0.59 -4.14
CA GLU A 6 10.27 0.43 -4.05
C GLU A 6 9.79 1.67 -3.30
N HIS A 7 8.55 2.12 -3.58
CA HIS A 7 7.93 3.24 -2.89
C HIS A 7 7.75 2.97 -1.39
N ILE A 8 7.23 1.80 -1.02
CA ILE A 8 7.11 1.38 0.39
C ILE A 8 8.48 1.41 1.07
N GLN A 9 9.50 0.81 0.47
CA GLN A 9 10.85 0.77 1.04
C GLN A 9 11.46 2.17 1.20
N LEU A 10 11.17 3.10 0.28
CA LEU A 10 11.61 4.48 0.39
C LEU A 10 10.98 5.15 1.62
N LEU A 11 9.67 5.01 1.81
CA LEU A 11 8.97 5.58 2.96
C LEU A 11 9.42 4.95 4.30
N GLU A 12 9.62 3.63 4.33
CA GLU A 12 10.14 2.92 5.51
C GLU A 12 11.55 3.39 5.88
N ARG A 13 12.42 3.62 4.88
CA ARG A 13 13.76 4.18 5.11
C ARG A 13 13.69 5.60 5.65
N SER A 14 12.77 6.43 5.15
CA SER A 14 12.55 7.78 5.70
C SER A 14 12.12 7.74 7.17
N LEU A 15 11.30 6.76 7.56
CA LEU A 15 10.91 6.55 8.96
C LEU A 15 12.07 6.10 9.86
N ILE A 16 12.98 5.26 9.36
CA ILE A 16 14.09 4.68 10.15
C ILE A 16 15.29 5.64 10.26
N ASN A 17 15.66 6.28 9.16
CA ASN A 17 16.90 7.07 9.08
C ASN A 17 16.78 8.46 9.73
N ASP A 18 15.56 8.91 10.00
CA ASP A 18 15.28 10.29 10.42
C ASP A 18 14.75 10.38 11.86
N THR A 19 15.28 9.52 12.74
CA THR A 19 15.02 9.50 14.19
C THR A 19 15.51 10.76 14.93
N ARG A 20 16.05 11.76 14.22
CA ARG A 20 16.51 13.05 14.74
C ARG A 20 15.81 14.24 14.07
N GLY A 21 14.49 14.20 13.88
CA GLY A 21 13.80 15.39 13.38
C GLY A 21 12.34 15.21 13.03
N VAL A 22 11.90 13.99 12.72
CA VAL A 22 10.52 13.74 12.28
C VAL A 22 9.56 13.85 13.46
N SER A 23 8.58 14.75 13.33
CA SER A 23 7.51 14.92 14.31
C SER A 23 6.63 13.68 14.38
N LYS A 24 6.00 13.43 15.54
CA LYS A 24 5.03 12.33 15.69
C LYS A 24 3.92 12.37 14.62
N GLY A 25 3.53 13.57 14.16
CA GLY A 25 2.53 13.75 13.12
C GLY A 25 3.00 13.24 11.76
N GLU A 26 4.23 13.54 11.36
CA GLU A 26 4.80 13.05 10.08
C GLU A 26 4.95 11.52 10.07
N ILE A 27 5.33 10.92 11.20
CA ILE A 27 5.37 9.45 11.34
C ILE A 27 3.97 8.86 11.09
N GLU A 28 2.93 9.46 11.67
CA GLU A 28 1.55 8.99 11.48
C GLU A 28 1.09 9.13 10.03
N LEU A 29 1.43 10.24 9.36
CA LEU A 29 1.09 10.48 7.96
C LEU A 29 1.77 9.45 7.04
N LEU A 30 3.07 9.25 7.19
CA LEU A 30 3.81 8.28 6.39
C LEU A 30 3.35 6.85 6.65
N SER A 31 3.04 6.51 7.90
CA SER A 31 2.48 5.18 8.25
C SER A 31 1.14 4.94 7.56
N LYS A 32 0.27 5.95 7.47
CA LYS A 32 -1.00 5.86 6.72
C LYS A 32 -0.76 5.60 5.24
N VAL A 33 0.19 6.31 4.62
CA VAL A 33 0.53 6.10 3.21
C VAL A 33 1.09 4.69 2.99
N ILE A 34 2.00 4.22 3.84
CA ILE A 34 2.54 2.85 3.76
C ILE A 34 1.41 1.83 3.85
N ALA A 35 0.46 2.00 4.78
CA ALA A 35 -0.69 1.10 4.89
C ALA A 35 -1.51 1.07 3.61
N VAL A 36 -1.77 2.23 2.98
CA VAL A 36 -2.44 2.27 1.67
C VAL A 36 -1.63 1.50 0.63
N LEU A 37 -0.34 1.80 0.48
CA LEU A 37 0.53 1.18 -0.51
C LEU A 37 0.65 -0.35 -0.33
N GLN A 38 0.57 -0.85 0.91
CA GLN A 38 0.56 -2.28 1.22
C GLN A 38 -0.70 -2.99 0.72
N PHE A 39 -1.84 -2.29 0.67
CA PHE A 39 -3.16 -2.87 0.34
C PHE A 39 -3.72 -2.47 -1.02
N ILE A 40 -3.04 -1.61 -1.79
CA ILE A 40 -3.35 -1.43 -3.22
C ILE A 40 -2.71 -2.53 -4.05
N SER A 41 -3.43 -2.99 -5.08
CA SER A 41 -2.92 -3.91 -6.09
C SER A 41 -1.85 -3.26 -6.97
N ASN A 42 -1.03 -4.05 -7.66
CA ASN A 42 -0.08 -3.53 -8.64
C ASN A 42 -0.81 -2.87 -9.81
N SER A 43 -1.96 -3.41 -10.22
CA SER A 43 -2.81 -2.79 -11.24
C SER A 43 -3.33 -1.42 -10.82
N GLU A 44 -3.74 -1.23 -9.56
CA GLU A 44 -4.11 0.10 -9.03
C GLU A 44 -2.93 1.05 -8.94
N TYR A 45 -1.78 0.55 -8.50
CA TYR A 45 -0.57 1.37 -8.46
C TYR A 45 -0.18 1.83 -9.86
N GLN A 46 -0.29 0.96 -10.86
CA GLN A 46 -0.03 1.31 -12.26
C GLN A 46 -1.05 2.32 -12.79
N GLN A 47 -2.34 2.16 -12.47
CA GLN A 47 -3.37 3.15 -12.84
C GLN A 47 -3.11 4.52 -12.20
N LEU A 48 -2.64 4.54 -10.95
CA LEU A 48 -2.19 5.77 -10.31
C LEU A 48 -1.00 6.32 -11.08
N TYR A 49 0.05 5.53 -11.32
CA TYR A 49 1.21 5.94 -12.12
C TYR A 49 0.81 6.56 -13.47
N ASP A 50 -0.07 5.90 -14.22
CA ASP A 50 -0.52 6.38 -15.54
C ASP A 50 -1.36 7.66 -15.47
N SER A 51 -1.94 7.98 -14.30
CA SER A 51 -2.73 9.18 -14.08
C SER A 51 -1.88 10.43 -13.79
N PHE A 52 -0.64 10.27 -13.33
CA PHE A 52 0.32 11.35 -13.15
C PHE A 52 1.11 11.49 -14.47
N LYS A 53 0.94 12.62 -15.17
CA LYS A 53 1.52 12.85 -16.50
C LYS A 53 3.05 12.99 -16.44
N ASP A 54 3.79 12.17 -17.19
CA ASP A 54 5.23 12.28 -17.52
C ASP A 54 6.14 12.81 -16.41
N THR A 55 5.86 12.50 -15.15
CA THR A 55 6.76 12.73 -14.04
C THR A 55 7.76 11.59 -13.98
N ASP A 56 9.04 11.91 -13.71
CA ASP A 56 10.02 10.88 -13.42
C ASP A 56 9.60 10.08 -12.18
N ASN A 57 10.14 8.87 -12.01
CA ASN A 57 9.70 7.95 -10.96
C ASN A 57 9.83 8.55 -9.54
N GLN A 58 10.81 9.42 -9.28
CA GLN A 58 10.97 10.02 -7.96
C GLN A 58 9.90 11.07 -7.71
N SER A 59 9.69 11.96 -8.68
CA SER A 59 8.63 12.98 -8.63
C SER A 59 7.26 12.35 -8.44
N PHE A 60 6.97 11.27 -9.18
CA PHE A 60 5.74 10.51 -9.00
C PHE A 60 5.56 9.96 -7.57
N MET A 61 6.60 9.38 -6.98
CA MET A 61 6.49 8.83 -5.61
C MET A 61 6.21 9.93 -4.58
N VAL A 62 6.78 11.12 -4.74
CA VAL A 62 6.49 12.26 -3.87
C VAL A 62 5.05 12.73 -4.05
N GLU A 63 4.62 13.00 -5.28
CA GLU A 63 3.27 13.44 -5.60
C GLU A 63 2.20 12.44 -5.14
N LEU A 64 2.45 11.14 -5.35
CA LEU A 64 1.57 10.09 -4.89
C LEU A 64 1.50 10.04 -3.35
N THR A 65 2.63 10.25 -2.66
CA THR A 65 2.64 10.30 -1.18
C THR A 65 1.77 11.44 -0.68
N GLU A 66 1.92 12.65 -1.23
CA GLU A 66 1.14 13.82 -0.87
C GLU A 66 -0.36 13.64 -1.16
N PHE A 67 -0.69 13.04 -2.30
CA PHE A 67 -2.05 12.68 -2.66
C PHE A 67 -2.66 11.70 -1.64
N LEU A 68 -1.96 10.61 -1.33
CA LEU A 68 -2.46 9.55 -0.45
C LEU A 68 -2.60 9.98 1.01
N ILE A 69 -1.86 10.99 1.48
CA ILE A 69 -2.01 11.55 2.83
C ILE A 69 -3.45 12.02 3.08
N ASN A 70 -4.08 12.63 2.07
CA ASN A 70 -5.38 13.29 2.22
C ASN A 70 -6.53 12.56 1.52
N ASP A 71 -6.25 11.51 0.75
CA ASP A 71 -7.27 10.83 -0.04
C ASP A 71 -8.17 9.90 0.81
N LYS A 72 -9.40 10.37 1.04
CA LYS A 72 -10.41 9.64 1.83
C LYS A 72 -10.84 8.33 1.17
N ARG A 73 -10.81 8.25 -0.17
CA ARG A 73 -11.26 7.07 -0.91
C ARG A 73 -10.30 5.92 -0.68
N TRP A 74 -9.00 6.15 -0.85
CA TRP A 74 -7.95 5.17 -0.63
C TRP A 74 -7.83 4.78 0.83
N SER A 75 -7.99 5.72 1.76
CA SER A 75 -8.10 5.40 3.19
C SER A 75 -9.24 4.42 3.47
N LYS A 76 -10.45 4.68 2.95
CA LYS A 76 -11.60 3.78 3.14
C LYS A 76 -11.41 2.41 2.49
N ILE A 77 -10.86 2.37 1.28
CA ILE A 77 -10.54 1.11 0.59
C ILE A 77 -9.54 0.29 1.42
N THR A 78 -8.49 0.96 1.91
CA THR A 78 -7.44 0.32 2.71
C THR A 78 -7.97 -0.26 4.00
N SER A 79 -8.79 0.49 4.76
CA SER A 79 -9.40 -0.03 5.99
C SER A 79 -10.23 -1.28 5.74
N LYS A 80 -11.08 -1.28 4.69
CA LYS A 80 -11.87 -2.45 4.32
C LYS A 80 -10.99 -3.65 3.97
N ARG A 81 -9.94 -3.43 3.18
CA ARG A 81 -9.01 -4.48 2.76
C ARG A 81 -8.19 -5.04 3.92
N GLN A 82 -7.85 -4.20 4.89
CA GLN A 82 -7.18 -4.61 6.10
C GLN A 82 -8.07 -5.50 6.97
N GLU A 83 -9.36 -5.17 7.10
CA GLU A 83 -10.35 -6.02 7.77
C GLU A 83 -10.48 -7.39 7.06
N GLU A 84 -10.67 -7.39 5.74
CA GLU A 84 -10.72 -8.61 4.93
C GLU A 84 -9.45 -9.46 5.06
N TYR A 85 -8.28 -8.83 5.07
CA TYR A 85 -7.00 -9.51 5.25
C TYR A 85 -6.88 -10.17 6.63
N GLU A 86 -7.26 -9.48 7.70
CA GLU A 86 -7.21 -10.04 9.06
C GLU A 86 -8.21 -11.19 9.24
N GLU A 87 -9.38 -11.14 8.58
CA GLU A 87 -10.32 -12.26 8.52
C GLU A 87 -9.72 -13.48 7.81
N LEU A 88 -9.14 -13.28 6.62
CA LEU A 88 -8.47 -14.35 5.89
C LEU A 88 -7.31 -14.94 6.69
N LYS A 89 -6.49 -14.11 7.31
CA LYS A 89 -5.39 -14.54 8.17
C LYS A 89 -5.85 -15.44 9.31
N LYS A 90 -6.99 -15.12 9.95
CA LYS A 90 -7.61 -16.00 10.96
C LYS A 90 -8.04 -17.33 10.36
N ILE A 91 -8.70 -17.31 9.19
CA ILE A 91 -9.17 -18.54 8.52
C ILE A 91 -8.01 -19.47 8.17
N TYR A 92 -6.95 -18.95 7.53
CA TYR A 92 -5.78 -19.74 7.15
C TYR A 92 -5.02 -20.28 8.37
N SER A 93 -4.88 -19.46 9.41
CA SER A 93 -4.28 -19.91 10.67
C SER A 93 -5.09 -21.05 11.32
N GLN A 94 -6.42 -20.93 11.37
CA GLN A 94 -7.29 -21.91 12.01
C GLN A 94 -7.49 -23.21 11.21
N LYS A 95 -7.62 -23.11 9.89
CA LYS A 95 -7.98 -24.26 9.03
C LYS A 95 -6.78 -24.95 8.41
N GLU A 96 -5.74 -24.19 8.07
CA GLU A 96 -4.57 -24.69 7.34
C GLU A 96 -3.30 -24.68 8.19
N ASN A 97 -3.38 -24.19 9.45
CA ASN A 97 -2.25 -24.04 10.36
C ASN A 97 -1.05 -23.34 9.71
N ARG A 98 -1.32 -22.33 8.89
CA ARG A 98 -0.30 -21.57 8.17
C ARG A 98 -0.55 -20.06 8.25
N GLU A 99 0.53 -19.32 8.12
CA GLU A 99 0.46 -17.87 7.97
C GLU A 99 -0.06 -17.50 6.57
N PHE A 100 -1.00 -16.57 6.52
CA PHE A 100 -1.45 -15.91 5.29
C PHE A 100 -0.74 -14.58 5.16
N LYS A 101 0.01 -14.39 4.06
CA LYS A 101 0.86 -13.22 3.85
C LYS A 101 0.17 -12.17 3.00
N ILE A 102 0.54 -10.90 3.19
CA ILE A 102 0.02 -9.78 2.38
C ILE A 102 0.23 -10.01 0.87
N ALA A 103 1.34 -10.65 0.47
CA ALA A 103 1.59 -10.97 -0.93
C ALA A 103 0.52 -11.91 -1.53
N GLU A 104 0.01 -12.86 -0.75
CA GLU A 104 -1.08 -13.75 -1.15
C GLU A 104 -2.39 -12.97 -1.27
N TYR A 105 -2.66 -12.06 -0.34
CA TYR A 105 -3.82 -11.17 -0.41
C TYR A 105 -3.80 -10.30 -1.67
N ILE A 106 -2.67 -9.69 -1.98
CA ILE A 106 -2.50 -8.91 -3.22
C ILE A 106 -2.72 -9.79 -4.45
N HIS A 107 -2.22 -11.03 -4.44
CA HIS A 107 -2.47 -11.96 -5.56
C HIS A 107 -3.96 -12.28 -5.74
N LEU A 108 -4.72 -12.43 -4.65
CA LEU A 108 -6.18 -12.60 -4.71
C LEU A 108 -6.87 -11.36 -5.31
N LEU A 109 -6.47 -10.16 -4.90
CA LEU A 109 -7.02 -8.91 -5.46
C LEU A 109 -6.79 -8.80 -6.97
N GLU A 110 -5.58 -9.12 -7.45
CA GLU A 110 -5.27 -9.11 -8.88
C GLU A 110 -6.08 -10.17 -9.63
N SER A 111 -6.19 -11.38 -9.07
CA SER A 111 -6.93 -12.48 -9.69
C SER A 111 -8.44 -12.19 -9.76
N ALA A 112 -8.99 -11.53 -8.76
CA ALA A 112 -10.40 -11.13 -8.75
C ALA A 112 -10.72 -10.08 -9.84
N LYS A 113 -9.80 -9.15 -10.10
CA LYS A 113 -9.94 -8.17 -11.19
C LYS A 113 -9.87 -8.78 -12.57
N ILE A 114 -8.96 -9.75 -12.77
CA ILE A 114 -8.85 -10.47 -14.05
C ILE A 114 -10.15 -11.19 -14.41
N LYS A 115 -10.91 -11.67 -13.41
CA LYS A 115 -12.22 -12.32 -13.62
C LYS A 115 -13.37 -11.35 -13.93
N GLN A 116 -13.20 -10.05 -13.75
CA GLN A 116 -14.22 -9.03 -14.02
C GLN A 116 -14.06 -8.34 -15.39
N ASN A 117 -12.95 -8.61 -16.09
CA ASN A 117 -12.70 -8.19 -17.47
C ASN A 117 -12.90 -9.38 -18.43
#